data_AF-A0A8H3LS81-F1
#
_entry.id   AF-A0A8H3LS81-F1
#
_cell.length_a   1.000
_cell.length_b   1.000
_cell.length_c   1.000
_cell.angle_alpha   90.00
_cell.angle_beta   90.00
_cell.angle_gamma   90.00
#
_symmetry.space_group_name_H-M   'P 1'
#
loop_
_entity.id
_entity.type
_entity.pdbx_description
1 polymer ?
#
loop_
_entity_poly.entity_id
_entity_poly.type
_entity_poly.pdbx_seq_one_letter_code
_entity_poly.pdbx_strand_id
1 'polypeptide(L)'
;MLIIFCLLIFRYKNFTKQLPTYEICFERQVYGVKNKKCIRCNADDETWDHIWICPKNNTTIEKIRDEAIDEIISEITDKSNEQCIEIRQIIKNLSEEKSEILQINNVQYEWIRGLISIQTHKSLQKNNIIPIGKNIISRILDKTKMSIWN
;
A
#
# COMPACT_ATOMS: atom_id res chain seq x y z
N MET A 1 22.69 -9.91 -3.73
CA MET A 1 22.17 -10.70 -2.58
C MET A 1 21.57 -9.83 -1.47
N LEU A 2 22.07 -8.61 -1.19
CA LEU A 2 21.47 -7.70 -0.18
C LEU A 2 20.09 -7.12 -0.53
N ILE A 3 19.80 -6.88 -1.81
CA ILE A 3 18.53 -6.24 -2.25
C ILE A 3 17.31 -7.13 -1.96
N ILE A 4 17.44 -8.45 -2.11
CA ILE A 4 16.34 -9.42 -1.90
C ILE A 4 15.97 -9.53 -0.41
N PHE A 5 16.96 -9.50 0.49
CA PHE A 5 16.71 -9.55 1.94
C PHE A 5 15.94 -8.31 2.44
N CYS A 6 16.26 -7.12 1.92
CA CYS A 6 15.55 -5.89 2.31
C CYS A 6 14.08 -5.86 1.88
N LEU A 7 13.71 -6.53 0.78
CA LEU A 7 12.31 -6.59 0.32
C LEU A 7 11.46 -7.49 1.22
N LEU A 8 11.96 -8.67 1.60
CA LEU A 8 11.24 -9.60 2.47
C LEU A 8 11.04 -9.03 3.88
N ILE A 9 12.08 -8.40 4.44
CA ILE A 9 12.02 -7.78 5.77
C ILE A 9 10.99 -6.66 5.80
N PHE A 10 10.96 -5.81 4.75
CA PHE A 10 9.94 -4.77 4.64
C PHE A 10 8.53 -5.36 4.62
N ARG A 11 8.28 -6.33 3.74
CA ARG A 11 6.95 -6.95 3.59
C ARG A 11 6.47 -7.57 4.89
N TYR A 12 7.32 -8.33 5.58
CA TYR A 12 6.99 -8.93 6.86
C TYR A 12 6.66 -7.86 7.92
N LYS A 13 7.55 -6.89 8.12
CA LYS A 13 7.34 -5.83 9.11
C LYS A 13 6.12 -4.96 8.80
N ASN A 14 5.85 -4.70 7.52
CA ASN A 14 4.67 -3.95 7.12
C ASN A 14 3.38 -4.74 7.36
N PHE A 15 3.39 -6.03 7.03
CA PHE A 15 2.28 -6.92 7.32
C PHE A 15 1.99 -7.01 8.83
N THR A 16 3.01 -7.14 9.68
CA THR A 16 2.85 -7.23 11.15
C THR A 16 2.70 -5.87 11.84
N LYS A 17 2.64 -4.76 11.10
CA LYS A 17 2.65 -3.39 11.64
C LYS A 17 3.88 -3.08 12.53
N GLN A 18 5.01 -3.71 12.26
CA GLN A 18 6.30 -3.55 12.96
C GLN A 18 7.33 -2.73 12.17
N LEU A 19 6.86 -1.82 11.30
CA LEU A 19 7.74 -0.84 10.67
C LEU A 19 8.41 0.05 11.73
N PRO A 20 9.61 0.60 11.47
CA PRO A 20 10.32 1.42 12.46
C PRO A 20 9.70 2.82 12.62
N THR A 21 8.43 2.91 13.02
CA THR A 21 7.77 4.19 13.34
C THR A 21 8.32 4.78 14.64
N TYR A 22 8.12 6.08 14.87
CA TYR A 22 8.58 6.70 16.12
C TYR A 22 7.96 6.08 17.38
N GLU A 23 6.72 5.56 17.31
CA GLU A 23 6.13 4.78 18.40
C GLU A 23 6.99 3.55 18.75
N ILE A 24 7.30 2.71 17.76
CA ILE A 24 8.08 1.48 17.95
C ILE A 24 9.53 1.79 18.33
N CYS A 25 10.12 2.83 17.73
CA CYS A 25 11.49 3.25 18.04
C CYS A 25 11.60 3.78 19.48
N PHE A 26 10.60 4.53 19.95
CA PHE A 26 10.55 5.00 21.33
C PHE A 26 10.37 3.84 22.32
N GLU A 27 9.47 2.89 22.03
CA GLU A 27 9.24 1.71 22.88
C GLU A 27 10.48 0.82 23.01
N ARG A 28 11.29 0.75 21.95
CA ARG A 28 12.57 0.02 21.93
C ARG A 28 13.75 0.81 22.48
N GLN A 29 13.52 2.03 22.99
CA GLN A 29 14.56 2.91 23.52
C GLN A 29 15.71 3.15 22.52
N VAL A 30 15.36 3.32 21.24
CA VAL A 30 16.36 3.62 20.19
C VAL A 30 17.03 4.95 20.50
N TYR A 31 18.37 4.96 20.46
CA TYR A 31 19.17 6.14 20.77
C TYR A 31 18.74 7.36 19.95
N GLY A 32 18.54 8.49 20.62
CA GLY A 32 18.15 9.76 20.00
C GLY A 32 16.64 9.96 19.81
N VAL A 33 15.81 8.93 19.99
CA VAL A 33 14.35 9.06 19.92
C VAL A 33 13.80 9.47 21.29
N LYS A 34 13.29 10.71 21.39
CA LYS A 34 12.86 11.32 22.67
C LYS A 34 11.37 11.18 22.95
N ASN A 35 10.55 10.98 21.92
CA ASN A 35 9.11 10.84 22.03
C ASN A 35 8.56 10.03 20.84
N LYS A 36 7.26 9.74 20.85
CA LYS A 36 6.55 8.99 19.81
C LYS A 36 6.02 9.87 18.67
N LYS A 37 6.23 11.20 18.70
CA LYS A 37 5.55 12.13 17.79
C LYS A 37 6.00 11.93 16.35
N CYS A 38 5.04 12.02 15.43
CA CYS A 38 5.34 12.00 14.00
C CYS A 38 6.22 13.19 13.62
N ILE A 39 7.32 12.89 12.96
CA ILE A 39 8.29 13.91 12.54
C ILE A 39 7.73 14.89 11.51
N ARG A 40 6.68 14.48 10.78
CA ARG A 40 6.05 15.30 9.74
C ARG A 40 5.08 16.32 10.33
N CYS A 41 4.14 15.86 11.15
CA CYS A 41 3.08 16.71 11.68
C CYS A 41 3.39 17.28 13.08
N ASN A 42 4.24 16.59 13.85
CA ASN A 42 4.57 16.90 15.25
C ASN A 42 3.35 17.07 16.18
N ALA A 43 2.19 16.51 15.79
CA ALA A 43 0.94 16.63 16.53
C ALA A 43 0.55 15.28 17.15
N ASP A 44 0.41 14.26 16.30
CA ASP A 44 0.03 12.90 16.70
C ASP A 44 1.26 12.00 16.86
N ASP A 45 1.04 10.86 17.50
CA ASP A 45 2.05 9.82 17.61
C ASP A 45 2.21 9.10 16.26
N GLU A 46 3.44 8.81 15.87
CA GLU A 46 3.74 8.07 14.64
C GLU A 46 3.50 6.59 14.84
N THR A 47 2.24 6.20 14.72
CA THR A 47 1.83 4.80 14.65
C THR A 47 1.92 4.29 13.21
N TRP A 48 1.82 2.97 13.04
CA TRP A 48 1.73 2.39 11.70
C TRP A 48 0.53 2.93 10.90
N ASP A 49 -0.59 3.25 11.56
CA ASP A 49 -1.76 3.79 10.87
C ASP A 49 -1.56 5.28 10.53
N HIS A 50 -0.94 6.06 11.43
CA HIS A 50 -0.70 7.50 11.22
C HIS A 50 0.20 7.78 10.02
N ILE A 51 1.24 6.96 9.77
CA ILE A 51 2.18 7.20 8.66
C ILE A 51 1.49 7.23 7.29
N TRP A 52 0.27 6.70 7.15
CA TRP A 52 -0.47 6.71 5.89
C TRP A 52 -1.46 7.86 5.76
N ILE A 53 -2.01 8.32 6.88
CA ILE A 53 -3.05 9.36 6.93
C ILE A 53 -2.52 10.72 7.41
N CYS A 54 -1.22 10.81 7.68
CA CYS A 54 -0.61 12.04 8.18
C CYS A 54 -0.88 13.19 7.20
N PRO A 55 -1.44 14.32 7.67
CA PRO A 55 -1.82 15.44 6.80
C PRO A 55 -0.63 16.16 6.18
N LYS A 56 0.59 15.88 6.67
CA LYS A 56 1.85 16.43 6.16
C LYS A 56 2.59 15.44 5.24
N ASN A 57 1.96 14.33 4.85
CA ASN A 57 2.52 13.44 3.84
C ASN A 57 2.52 14.09 2.44
N ASN A 58 3.57 13.82 1.67
CA ASN A 58 3.72 14.28 0.29
C ASN A 58 2.85 13.49 -0.71
N THR A 59 2.27 12.36 -0.29
CA THR A 59 1.45 11.49 -1.11
C THR A 59 0.36 10.83 -0.27
N THR A 60 -0.69 10.33 -0.93
CA THR A 60 -1.78 9.58 -0.32
C THR A 60 -1.83 8.15 -0.87
N ILE A 61 -2.56 7.26 -0.19
CA ILE A 61 -2.74 5.88 -0.67
C ILE A 61 -3.43 5.88 -2.05
N GLU A 62 -4.40 6.76 -2.25
CA GLU A 62 -5.14 6.89 -3.52
C GLU A 62 -4.21 7.32 -4.65
N LYS A 63 -3.31 8.26 -4.39
CA LYS A 63 -2.31 8.69 -5.38
C LYS A 63 -1.34 7.56 -5.73
N ILE A 64 -0.85 6.83 -4.73
CA ILE A 64 0.01 5.64 -4.94
C ILE A 64 -0.72 4.59 -5.80
N ARG A 65 -1.99 4.34 -5.48
CA ARG A 65 -2.86 3.41 -6.23
C ARG A 65 -3.02 3.86 -7.68
N ASP A 66 -3.42 5.10 -7.90
CA ASP A 66 -3.73 5.60 -9.24
C ASP A 66 -2.49 5.62 -10.13
N GLU A 67 -1.33 6.03 -9.59
CA GLU A 67 -0.04 5.95 -10.29
C GLU A 67 0.34 4.50 -10.64
N ALA A 68 0.15 3.55 -9.71
CA ALA A 68 0.45 2.14 -9.97
C ALA A 68 -0.44 1.55 -11.06
N ILE A 69 -1.73 1.92 -11.08
CA ILE A 69 -2.66 1.52 -12.13
C ILE A 69 -2.21 2.09 -13.47
N ASP A 70 -1.88 3.38 -13.52
CA ASP A 70 -1.47 4.07 -14.75
C ASP A 70 -0.17 3.49 -15.33
N GLU A 71 0.81 3.19 -14.49
CA GLU A 71 2.06 2.56 -14.93
C GLU A 71 1.80 1.18 -15.54
N ILE A 72 1.07 0.31 -14.85
CA ILE A 72 0.81 -1.04 -15.36
C ILE A 72 -0.05 -1.00 -16.63
N ILE A 73 -1.06 -0.12 -16.70
CA ILE A 73 -1.87 0.03 -17.91
C ILE A 73 -1.00 0.49 -19.08
N SER A 74 -0.03 1.39 -18.86
CA SER A 74 0.87 1.85 -19.91
C SER A 74 1.83 0.76 -20.41
N GLU A 75 2.13 -0.24 -19.58
CA GLU A 75 2.97 -1.39 -19.91
C GLU A 75 2.21 -2.49 -20.70
N ILE A 76 0.87 -2.45 -20.72
CA ILE A 76 0.03 -3.41 -21.45
C ILE A 76 -0.08 -2.99 -22.92
N THR A 77 0.39 -3.83 -23.83
CA THR A 77 0.39 -3.57 -25.28
C THR A 77 -0.65 -4.39 -26.06
N ASP A 78 -1.21 -5.43 -25.43
CA ASP A 78 -2.13 -6.40 -26.05
C ASP A 78 -3.61 -6.10 -25.79
N LYS A 79 -3.95 -4.92 -25.25
CA LYS A 79 -5.33 -4.52 -24.93
C LYS A 79 -5.75 -3.24 -25.64
N SER A 80 -7.04 -3.12 -25.92
CA SER A 80 -7.61 -1.87 -26.45
C SER A 80 -7.72 -0.81 -25.36
N ASN A 81 -7.87 0.46 -25.77
CA ASN A 81 -8.06 1.57 -24.85
C ASN A 81 -9.31 1.37 -23.96
N GLU A 82 -10.40 0.85 -24.53
CA GLU A 82 -11.64 0.56 -23.82
C GLU A 82 -11.42 -0.49 -22.72
N GLN A 83 -10.67 -1.56 -23.04
CA GLN A 83 -10.33 -2.59 -22.06
C GLN A 83 -9.43 -2.04 -20.94
N CYS A 84 -8.49 -1.16 -21.26
CA CYS A 84 -7.65 -0.50 -20.26
C CYS A 84 -8.47 0.40 -19.31
N ILE A 85 -9.44 1.16 -19.85
CA ILE A 85 -10.38 1.96 -19.05
C ILE A 85 -11.22 1.07 -18.13
N GLU A 86 -11.73 -0.05 -18.65
CA GLU A 86 -12.51 -1.01 -17.86
C GLU A 86 -11.67 -1.61 -16.71
N ILE A 87 -10.45 -2.04 -17.00
CA ILE A 87 -9.51 -2.55 -15.98
C ILE A 87 -9.25 -1.51 -14.90
N ARG A 88 -8.99 -0.25 -15.29
CA ARG A 88 -8.79 0.86 -14.36
C ARG A 88 -9.98 0.99 -13.41
N GLN A 89 -11.20 1.00 -13.96
CA GLN A 89 -12.41 1.17 -13.17
C GLN A 89 -12.65 -0.01 -12.23
N ILE A 90 -12.45 -1.25 -12.70
CA ILE A 90 -12.59 -2.46 -11.88
C ILE A 90 -11.64 -2.41 -10.69
N ILE A 91 -10.35 -2.12 -10.92
CA ILE A 91 -9.35 -2.10 -9.86
C ILE A 91 -9.60 -0.93 -8.89
N LYS A 92 -9.99 0.23 -9.40
CA LYS A 92 -10.33 1.39 -8.55
C LYS A 92 -11.53 1.07 -7.65
N ASN A 93 -12.61 0.55 -8.20
CA ASN A 93 -13.78 0.15 -7.43
C ASN A 93 -13.41 -0.88 -6.36
N LEU A 94 -12.65 -1.92 -6.73
CA LEU A 94 -12.18 -2.94 -5.80
C LEU A 94 -11.37 -2.37 -4.65
N SER A 95 -10.52 -1.36 -4.92
CA SER A 95 -9.69 -0.72 -3.90
C SER A 95 -10.49 0.09 -2.87
N GLU A 96 -11.66 0.58 -3.28
CA GLU A 96 -12.56 1.43 -2.51
C GLU A 96 -13.65 0.62 -1.79
N GLU A 97 -13.78 -0.67 -2.11
CA GLU A 97 -14.62 -1.60 -1.35
C GLU A 97 -14.19 -1.67 0.12
N LYS A 98 -15.16 -1.87 1.01
CA LYS A 98 -14.90 -2.05 2.43
C LYS A 98 -14.10 -3.34 2.64
N SER A 99 -13.05 -3.27 3.46
CA SER A 99 -12.25 -4.44 3.80
C SER A 99 -13.01 -5.35 4.79
N GLU A 100 -13.03 -6.66 4.50
CA GLU A 100 -13.54 -7.67 5.44
C GLU A 100 -12.53 -7.96 6.57
N ILE A 101 -11.24 -7.74 6.29
CA ILE A 101 -10.12 -8.01 7.22
C ILE A 101 -9.90 -6.81 8.15
N LEU A 102 -10.06 -5.59 7.62
CA LEU A 102 -9.80 -4.32 8.29
C LEU A 102 -11.10 -3.53 8.35
N GLN A 103 -11.94 -3.81 9.35
CA GLN A 103 -13.34 -3.38 9.41
C GLN A 103 -13.61 -1.87 9.26
N ILE A 104 -12.61 -1.02 9.52
CA ILE A 104 -12.69 0.45 9.43
C ILE A 104 -12.14 0.97 8.09
N ASN A 105 -11.38 0.16 7.36
CA ASN A 105 -10.62 0.56 6.19
C ASN A 105 -11.20 -0.04 4.90
N ASN A 106 -10.75 0.49 3.77
CA ASN A 106 -11.04 -0.07 2.45
C ASN A 106 -9.94 -1.07 2.03
N VAL A 107 -10.22 -1.86 1.01
CA VAL A 107 -9.32 -2.90 0.47
C VAL A 107 -7.94 -2.35 0.09
N GLN A 108 -7.81 -1.09 -0.31
CA GLN A 108 -6.49 -0.48 -0.56
C GLN A 108 -5.54 -0.55 0.65
N TYR A 109 -6.06 -0.53 1.89
CA TYR A 109 -5.26 -0.70 3.11
C TYR A 109 -4.74 -2.14 3.27
N GLU A 110 -5.44 -3.13 2.72
CA GLU A 110 -4.93 -4.49 2.60
C GLU A 110 -3.75 -4.51 1.61
N TRP A 111 -3.90 -3.87 0.45
CA TRP A 111 -2.90 -3.91 -0.61
C TRP A 111 -1.59 -3.24 -0.22
N ILE A 112 -1.63 -2.08 0.43
CA ILE A 112 -0.41 -1.43 0.96
C ILE A 112 0.27 -2.29 2.04
N ARG A 113 -0.44 -3.22 2.68
CA ARG A 113 0.12 -4.22 3.62
C ARG A 113 0.62 -5.49 2.93
N GLY A 114 0.40 -5.63 1.64
CA GLY A 114 0.69 -6.84 0.88
C GLY A 114 -0.33 -7.97 1.10
N LEU A 115 -1.55 -7.63 1.51
CA LEU A 115 -2.65 -8.57 1.68
C LEU A 115 -3.55 -8.57 0.45
N ILE A 116 -4.00 -9.77 0.06
CA ILE A 116 -5.00 -9.96 -1.00
C ILE A 116 -6.10 -10.84 -0.40
N SER A 117 -7.26 -10.26 -0.11
CA SER A 117 -8.40 -11.02 0.38
C SER A 117 -8.90 -12.03 -0.66
N ILE A 118 -9.62 -13.05 -0.16
CA ILE A 118 -10.31 -14.02 -1.02
C ILE A 118 -11.33 -13.32 -1.92
N GLN A 119 -12.00 -12.28 -1.41
CA GLN A 119 -12.94 -11.47 -2.20
C GLN A 119 -12.22 -10.77 -3.36
N THR A 120 -11.10 -10.07 -3.10
CA THR A 120 -10.30 -9.46 -4.16
C THR A 120 -9.90 -10.51 -5.19
N HIS A 121 -9.42 -11.67 -4.76
CA HIS A 121 -9.03 -12.74 -5.67
C HIS A 121 -10.18 -13.22 -6.56
N LYS A 122 -11.36 -13.46 -5.98
CA LYS A 122 -12.57 -13.86 -6.71
C LYS A 122 -13.03 -12.80 -7.70
N SER A 123 -12.97 -11.52 -7.33
CA SER A 123 -13.33 -10.41 -8.22
C SER A 123 -12.37 -10.28 -9.40
N LEU A 124 -11.05 -10.44 -9.17
CA LEU A 124 -10.06 -10.46 -10.24
C LEU A 124 -10.26 -11.67 -11.18
N GLN A 125 -10.63 -12.83 -10.63
CA GLN A 125 -10.95 -14.03 -11.39
C GLN A 125 -12.19 -13.86 -12.26
N LYS A 126 -13.28 -13.33 -11.68
CA LYS A 126 -14.54 -13.06 -12.38
C LYS A 126 -14.36 -12.17 -13.61
N ASN A 127 -13.48 -11.17 -13.51
CA ASN A 127 -13.19 -10.23 -14.59
C ASN A 127 -12.04 -10.70 -15.51
N ASN A 128 -11.47 -11.90 -15.29
CA ASN A 128 -10.34 -12.44 -16.06
C ASN A 128 -9.09 -11.53 -16.09
N ILE A 129 -8.78 -10.88 -14.97
CA ILE A 129 -7.66 -9.91 -14.84
C ILE A 129 -6.68 -10.27 -13.72
N ILE A 130 -6.64 -11.52 -13.27
CA ILE A 130 -5.75 -11.96 -12.16
C ILE A 130 -4.29 -11.53 -12.37
N PRO A 131 -3.64 -11.76 -13.53
CA PRO A 131 -2.23 -11.41 -13.70
C PRO A 131 -2.00 -9.89 -13.58
N ILE A 132 -2.89 -9.11 -14.21
CA ILE A 132 -2.83 -7.65 -14.23
C ILE A 132 -3.07 -7.09 -12.82
N GLY A 133 -4.13 -7.56 -12.16
CA GLY A 133 -4.45 -7.15 -10.79
C GLY A 133 -3.33 -7.47 -9.80
N LYS A 134 -2.70 -8.65 -9.90
CA LYS A 134 -1.53 -8.99 -9.08
C LYS A 134 -0.33 -8.06 -9.35
N ASN A 135 -0.07 -7.72 -10.62
CA ASN A 135 1.00 -6.80 -10.97
C ASN A 135 0.73 -5.39 -10.43
N ILE A 136 -0.50 -4.89 -10.54
CA ILE A 136 -0.90 -3.61 -9.96
C ILE A 136 -0.72 -3.62 -8.44
N ILE A 137 -1.24 -4.63 -7.74
CA ILE A 137 -1.11 -4.72 -6.27
C ILE A 137 0.36 -4.80 -5.85
N SER A 138 1.20 -5.53 -6.60
CA SER A 138 2.64 -5.55 -6.36
C SER A 138 3.28 -4.17 -6.56
N ARG A 139 2.90 -3.45 -7.62
CA ARG A 139 3.40 -2.10 -7.90
C ARG A 139 2.98 -1.10 -6.83
N ILE A 140 1.75 -1.21 -6.32
CA ILE A 140 1.27 -0.44 -5.17
C ILE A 140 2.20 -0.68 -3.99
N LEU A 141 2.45 -1.93 -3.60
CA LEU A 141 3.29 -2.28 -2.47
C LEU A 141 4.73 -1.76 -2.61
N ASP A 142 5.29 -1.80 -3.83
CA ASP A 142 6.63 -1.30 -4.10
C ASP A 142 6.68 0.24 -4.01
N LYS A 143 5.69 0.95 -4.55
CA LYS A 143 5.56 2.42 -4.39
C LYS A 143 5.35 2.81 -2.94
N THR A 144 4.50 2.10 -2.21
CA THR A 144 4.27 2.27 -0.78
C THR A 144 5.60 2.22 -0.02
N LYS A 145 6.45 1.24 -0.28
CA LYS A 145 7.79 1.16 0.34
C LYS A 145 8.64 2.41 0.08
N MET A 146 8.58 2.97 -1.12
CA MET A 146 9.32 4.18 -1.48
C MET A 146 8.75 5.42 -0.78
N SER A 147 7.44 5.46 -0.51
CA SER A 147 6.77 6.65 0.03
C SER A 147 6.84 6.82 1.55
N ILE A 148 7.01 5.76 2.33
CA ILE A 148 6.89 5.82 3.82
C ILE A 148 7.91 6.74 4.49
N TRP A 149 9.08 6.97 3.88
CA TRP A 149 10.17 7.75 4.48
C TRP A 149 10.60 8.95 3.63
N ASN A 150 9.81 9.28 2.60
CA ASN A 150 9.96 10.49 1.80
C ASN A 150 9.05 11.62 2.33
#